data_AF-A0A2I1HA21-F1
#
_entry.id   AF-A0A2I1HA21-F1
#
_cell.length_a   1.000
_cell.length_b   1.000
_cell.length_c   1.000
_cell.angle_alpha   90.00
_cell.angle_beta   90.00
_cell.angle_gamma   90.00
#
_symmetry.space_group_name_H-M   'P 1'
#
loop_
_entity.id
_entity.type
_entity.pdbx_description
1 polymer ?
#
loop_
_entity_poly.entity_id
_entity_poly.type
_entity_poly.pdbx_seq_one_letter_code
_entity_poly.pdbx_strand_id
1 'polypeptide(L)'
;MVKKIIEETKVEKETKKIAELRLIVSDLTRDIKELRHERETSRQIGSQENRTRIQHSLSPSPSSTRLSKVRKTFEPMNHDYKKAFRNEVIQILKGLDDSLLIDHKERWIDIQRNVFQNTMPVIKKALGNQFQYTDTELKKVLQNLYRHRRDAYAISKDPLKSTKNRHEHKKKRSSKTSAPGRFNRRKYPEYKNQKKKMVQ
;
A
#
# COMPACT_ATOMS: atom_id res chain seq x y z
N MET A 1 11.19 -67.59 21.62
CA MET A 1 11.52 -67.10 20.27
C MET A 1 10.71 -65.86 19.88
N VAL A 2 9.37 -65.92 19.91
CA VAL A 2 8.47 -64.81 19.48
C VAL A 2 8.67 -63.49 20.24
N LYS A 3 8.86 -63.52 21.57
CA LYS A 3 9.07 -62.29 22.37
C LYS A 3 10.31 -61.49 21.96
N LYS A 4 11.37 -62.18 21.49
CA LYS A 4 12.62 -61.55 21.03
C LYS A 4 12.43 -60.79 19.72
N ILE A 5 11.65 -61.36 18.80
CA ILE A 5 11.32 -60.78 17.49
C ILE A 5 10.45 -59.52 17.65
N ILE A 6 9.50 -59.53 18.61
CA ILE A 6 8.66 -58.36 18.89
C ILE A 6 9.49 -57.20 19.45
N GLU A 7 10.43 -57.47 20.35
CA GLU A 7 11.34 -56.42 20.86
C GLU A 7 12.27 -55.88 19.76
N GLU A 8 12.87 -56.75 18.95
CA GLU A 8 13.76 -56.33 17.84
C GLU A 8 13.02 -55.42 16.83
N THR A 9 11.78 -55.77 16.46
CA THR A 9 10.98 -54.96 15.53
C THR A 9 10.51 -53.63 16.13
N LYS A 10 10.31 -53.56 17.46
CA LYS A 10 9.98 -52.33 18.17
C LYS A 10 11.18 -51.39 18.19
N VAL A 11 12.35 -51.90 18.53
CA VAL A 11 13.61 -51.14 18.52
C VAL A 11 13.91 -50.59 17.13
N GLU A 12 13.68 -51.36 16.06
CA GLU A 12 13.91 -50.90 14.68
C GLU A 12 12.98 -49.75 14.27
N LYS A 13 11.72 -49.75 14.75
CA LYS A 13 10.80 -48.63 14.51
C LYS A 13 11.22 -47.37 15.27
N GLU A 14 11.68 -47.53 16.50
CA GLU A 14 12.16 -46.40 17.31
C GLU A 14 13.44 -45.79 16.75
N THR A 15 14.38 -46.60 16.25
CA THR A 15 15.61 -46.08 15.62
C THR A 15 15.32 -45.30 14.34
N LYS A 16 14.37 -45.76 13.51
CA LYS A 16 13.92 -45.01 12.30
C LYS A 16 13.31 -43.67 12.67
N LYS A 17 12.43 -43.63 13.69
CA LYS A 17 11.81 -42.39 14.17
C LYS A 17 12.84 -41.42 14.75
N ILE A 18 13.84 -41.92 15.47
CA ILE A 18 14.95 -41.11 15.99
C ILE A 18 15.79 -40.53 14.85
N ALA A 19 16.05 -41.30 13.79
CA ALA A 19 16.80 -40.82 12.63
C ALA A 19 16.05 -39.69 11.88
N GLU A 20 14.75 -39.82 11.69
CA GLU A 20 13.90 -38.79 11.07
C GLU A 20 13.86 -37.51 11.92
N LEU A 21 13.69 -37.64 13.23
CA LEU A 21 13.72 -36.49 14.15
C LEU A 21 15.07 -35.78 14.14
N ARG A 22 16.18 -36.51 14.04
CA ARG A 22 17.52 -35.93 13.89
C ARG A 22 17.65 -35.13 12.60
N LEU A 23 17.06 -35.61 11.51
CA LEU A 23 17.05 -34.90 10.23
C LEU A 23 16.28 -33.58 10.33
N ILE A 24 15.06 -33.63 10.89
CA ILE A 24 14.21 -32.45 11.10
C ILE A 24 14.90 -31.41 12.00
N VAL A 25 15.52 -31.84 13.10
CA VAL A 25 16.24 -30.94 14.01
C VAL A 25 17.43 -30.29 13.31
N SER A 26 18.14 -31.02 12.44
CA SER A 26 19.23 -30.46 11.65
C SER A 26 18.74 -29.39 10.67
N ASP A 27 17.63 -29.64 9.97
CA ASP A 27 17.02 -28.68 9.05
C ASP A 27 16.52 -27.43 9.79
N LEU A 28 15.79 -27.58 10.89
CA LEU A 28 15.35 -26.45 11.71
C LEU A 28 16.53 -25.66 12.29
N THR A 29 17.62 -26.33 12.68
CA THR A 29 18.82 -25.67 13.17
C THR A 29 19.50 -24.86 12.07
N ARG A 30 19.50 -25.36 10.83
CA ARG A 30 19.98 -24.60 9.65
C ARG A 30 19.12 -23.37 9.43
N ASP A 31 17.80 -23.52 9.40
CA ASP A 31 16.87 -22.41 9.15
C ASP A 31 16.96 -21.33 10.24
N ILE A 32 17.11 -21.72 11.51
CA ILE A 32 17.33 -20.77 12.62
C ILE A 32 18.63 -20.00 12.45
N LYS A 33 19.72 -20.64 11.99
CA LYS A 33 20.99 -19.97 11.72
C LYS A 33 20.86 -18.99 10.57
N GLU A 34 20.15 -19.35 9.51
CA GLU A 34 19.90 -18.50 8.35
C GLU A 34 19.03 -17.28 8.72
N LEU A 35 17.93 -17.48 9.44
CA LEU A 35 17.07 -16.41 9.93
C LEU A 35 17.79 -15.48 10.91
N ARG A 36 18.68 -16.01 11.75
CA ARG A 36 19.54 -15.18 12.63
C ARG A 36 20.52 -14.35 11.83
N HIS A 37 21.12 -14.91 10.77
CA HIS A 37 22.02 -14.19 9.89
C HIS A 37 21.29 -13.08 9.12
N GLU A 38 20.09 -13.35 8.57
CA GLU A 38 19.25 -12.36 7.90
C GLU A 38 18.77 -11.23 8.84
N ARG A 39 18.48 -11.58 10.10
CA ARG A 39 18.12 -10.60 11.12
C ARG A 39 19.31 -9.73 11.53
N GLU A 40 20.51 -10.29 11.60
CA GLU A 40 21.72 -9.56 11.99
C GLU A 40 22.21 -8.65 10.86
N THR A 41 22.17 -9.10 9.60
CA THR A 41 22.45 -8.24 8.44
C THR A 41 21.46 -7.08 8.35
N SER A 42 20.18 -7.32 8.67
CA SER A 42 19.16 -6.26 8.75
C SER A 42 19.39 -5.28 9.90
N ARG A 43 19.96 -5.73 11.03
CA ARG A 43 20.30 -4.87 12.18
C ARG A 43 21.55 -4.04 11.97
N GLN A 44 22.57 -4.55 11.29
CA GLN A 44 23.76 -3.76 10.94
C GLN A 44 23.41 -2.59 10.01
N ILE A 45 22.47 -2.78 9.07
CA ILE A 45 21.95 -1.68 8.22
C ILE A 45 21.23 -0.61 9.07
N GLY A 46 20.44 -1.00 10.08
CA GLY A 46 19.74 -0.06 10.96
C GLY A 46 20.63 0.62 12.00
N SER A 47 21.75 0.01 12.40
CA SER A 47 22.67 0.59 13.39
C SER A 47 23.69 1.57 12.79
N GLN A 48 23.96 1.51 11.48
CA GLN A 48 24.86 2.45 10.81
C GLN A 48 24.18 3.82 10.55
N GLU A 49 22.86 3.87 10.42
CA GLU A 49 22.09 5.11 10.21
C GLU A 49 22.05 6.03 11.45
N ASN A 50 22.31 5.52 12.65
CA ASN A 50 22.19 6.30 13.90
C ASN A 50 23.53 6.85 14.46
N ARG A 51 24.68 6.53 13.85
CA ARG A 51 26.01 6.95 14.36
C ARG A 51 26.62 8.19 13.70
N THR A 52 26.05 8.71 12.62
CA THR A 52 26.64 9.84 11.86
C THR A 52 26.01 11.21 12.13
N ARG A 53 25.18 11.35 13.20
CA ARG A 53 24.51 12.63 13.48
C ARG A 53 25.39 13.69 14.18
N ILE A 54 26.61 13.39 14.60
CA ILE A 54 27.49 14.40 15.22
C ILE A 54 28.93 14.15 14.80
N GLN A 55 29.42 14.91 13.80
CA GLN A 55 30.75 15.54 13.80
C GLN A 55 30.97 16.34 12.50
N HIS A 56 31.57 17.52 12.68
CA HIS A 56 31.74 18.58 11.69
C HIS A 56 32.88 18.28 10.69
N SER A 57 32.74 18.87 9.50
CA SER A 57 33.77 19.21 8.50
C SER A 57 34.83 18.15 8.15
N LEU A 58 34.76 17.66 6.92
CA LEU A 58 35.78 17.85 5.87
C LEU A 58 35.24 17.19 4.58
N SER A 59 35.33 17.90 3.46
CA SER A 59 34.93 17.41 2.15
C SER A 59 35.90 16.33 1.66
N PRO A 60 35.39 15.18 1.19
CA PRO A 60 35.94 14.61 -0.04
C PRO A 60 34.85 14.15 -1.02
N SER A 61 34.91 14.72 -2.22
CA SER A 61 34.54 14.20 -3.56
C SER A 61 33.23 13.41 -3.76
N PRO A 62 32.33 13.83 -4.68
CA PRO A 62 31.04 13.18 -4.90
C PRO A 62 31.19 11.94 -5.81
N SER A 63 31.78 10.85 -5.31
CA SER A 63 31.39 9.51 -5.80
C SER A 63 30.14 9.07 -5.05
N SER A 64 29.06 9.81 -5.32
CA SER A 64 27.73 9.54 -4.80
C SER A 64 27.10 8.40 -5.58
N THR A 65 27.55 7.17 -5.33
CA THR A 65 26.70 5.99 -5.55
C THR A 65 25.61 6.01 -4.48
N ARG A 66 24.69 6.98 -4.60
CA ARG A 66 23.42 6.96 -3.90
C ARG A 66 22.71 5.73 -4.41
N LEU A 67 22.84 4.62 -3.69
CA LEU A 67 21.97 3.48 -3.82
C LEU A 67 20.57 3.97 -3.46
N SER A 68 19.86 4.51 -4.45
CA SER A 68 18.44 4.72 -4.32
C SER A 68 17.87 3.35 -4.00
N LYS A 69 17.31 3.18 -2.79
CA LYS A 69 16.39 2.08 -2.49
C LYS A 69 15.45 2.00 -3.69
N VAL A 70 15.68 1.01 -4.56
CA VAL A 70 14.89 0.82 -5.77
C VAL A 70 13.50 0.49 -5.25
N ARG A 71 12.66 1.51 -5.13
CA ARG A 71 11.24 1.33 -4.86
C ARG A 71 10.81 0.41 -5.99
N LYS A 72 10.36 -0.81 -5.68
CA LYS A 72 9.70 -1.66 -6.67
C LYS A 72 8.55 -0.83 -7.22
N THR A 73 8.76 -0.25 -8.39
CA THR A 73 7.77 0.51 -9.11
C THR A 73 6.82 -0.52 -9.68
N PHE A 74 5.72 -0.73 -8.97
CA PHE A 74 4.60 -1.47 -9.50
C PHE A 74 4.03 -0.68 -10.67
N GLU A 75 3.65 -1.39 -11.73
CA GLU A 75 2.85 -0.81 -12.80
C GLU A 75 1.58 -0.19 -12.21
N PRO A 76 1.15 0.99 -12.69
CA PRO A 76 -0.09 1.60 -12.26
C PRO A 76 -1.25 0.64 -12.47
N MET A 77 -1.94 0.35 -11.37
CA MET A 77 -3.12 -0.51 -11.36
C MET A 77 -4.20 0.00 -12.32
N ASN A 78 -4.70 -0.88 -13.21
CA ASN A 78 -5.83 -0.56 -14.09
C ASN A 78 -7.05 -0.12 -13.25
N HIS A 79 -7.87 0.77 -13.80
CA HIS A 79 -9.05 1.33 -13.16
C HIS A 79 -10.00 0.25 -12.60
N ASP A 80 -10.28 -0.80 -13.38
CA ASP A 80 -11.21 -1.85 -12.96
C ASP A 80 -10.66 -2.70 -11.81
N TYR A 81 -9.36 -3.00 -11.87
CA TYR A 81 -8.67 -3.69 -10.78
C TYR A 81 -8.66 -2.83 -9.50
N LYS A 82 -8.40 -1.52 -9.64
CA LYS A 82 -8.45 -0.57 -8.52
C LYS A 82 -9.85 -0.45 -7.91
N LYS A 83 -10.88 -0.55 -8.74
CA LYS A 83 -12.28 -0.58 -8.29
C LYS A 83 -12.58 -1.85 -7.51
N ALA A 84 -12.18 -3.02 -8.04
CA ALA A 84 -12.32 -4.30 -7.35
C ALA A 84 -11.61 -4.30 -6.00
N PHE A 85 -10.34 -3.86 -5.96
CA PHE A 85 -9.56 -3.73 -4.74
C PHE A 85 -10.25 -2.84 -3.69
N ARG A 86 -10.75 -1.68 -4.11
CA ARG A 86 -11.49 -0.77 -3.21
C ARG A 86 -12.75 -1.41 -2.65
N ASN A 87 -13.51 -2.09 -3.49
CA ASN A 87 -14.75 -2.73 -3.07
C ASN A 87 -14.47 -3.85 -2.07
N GLU A 88 -13.44 -4.66 -2.31
CA GLU A 88 -13.04 -5.73 -1.40
C GLU A 88 -12.61 -5.18 -0.04
N VAL A 89 -11.77 -4.14 -0.02
CA VAL A 89 -11.37 -3.46 1.23
C VAL A 89 -12.60 -2.95 1.99
N ILE A 90 -13.57 -2.36 1.30
CA ILE A 90 -14.81 -1.85 1.92
C ILE A 90 -15.66 -3.02 2.45
N GLN A 91 -15.71 -4.14 1.74
CA GLN A 91 -16.46 -5.33 2.15
C GLN A 91 -15.86 -5.94 3.41
N ILE A 92 -14.54 -6.13 3.45
CA ILE A 92 -13.82 -6.59 4.64
C ILE A 92 -14.11 -5.67 5.82
N LEU A 93 -13.99 -4.36 5.63
CA LEU A 93 -14.26 -3.35 6.67
C LEU A 93 -15.69 -3.38 7.23
N LYS A 94 -16.68 -3.84 6.46
CA LYS A 94 -18.07 -3.98 6.95
C LYS A 94 -18.26 -5.20 7.84
N GLY A 95 -17.41 -6.21 7.71
CA GLY A 95 -17.44 -7.43 8.51
C GLY A 95 -16.45 -7.46 9.68
N LEU A 96 -15.79 -6.33 9.98
CA LEU A 96 -14.89 -6.22 11.13
C LEU A 96 -15.66 -5.90 12.41
N ASP A 97 -15.08 -6.31 13.53
CA ASP A 97 -15.55 -5.95 14.87
C ASP A 97 -15.54 -4.43 15.08
N ASP A 98 -16.44 -3.95 15.95
CA ASP A 98 -16.61 -2.52 16.23
C ASP A 98 -15.33 -1.86 16.77
N SER A 99 -14.44 -2.62 17.42
CA SER A 99 -13.15 -2.15 17.93
C SER A 99 -12.15 -1.81 16.82
N LEU A 100 -12.32 -2.39 15.63
CA LEU A 100 -11.47 -2.21 14.46
C LEU A 100 -12.07 -1.27 13.42
N LEU A 101 -13.32 -0.81 13.66
CA LEU A 101 -13.98 0.16 12.80
C LEU A 101 -13.25 1.50 12.81
N ILE A 102 -13.22 2.12 11.63
CA ILE A 102 -12.67 3.46 11.47
C ILE A 102 -13.72 4.45 11.93
N ASP A 103 -13.55 4.98 13.15
CA ASP A 103 -14.39 6.06 13.65
C ASP A 103 -14.16 7.34 12.83
N HIS A 104 -15.25 7.93 12.37
CA HIS A 104 -15.26 9.15 11.59
C HIS A 104 -15.66 10.38 12.43
N LYS A 105 -15.91 10.20 13.74
CA LYS A 105 -16.21 11.28 14.69
C LYS A 105 -14.96 11.99 15.20
N GLU A 106 -13.86 11.27 15.36
CA GLU A 106 -12.55 11.82 15.74
C GLU A 106 -11.76 12.32 14.52
N ARG A 107 -10.62 13.00 14.73
CA ARG A 107 -9.76 13.45 13.63
C ARG A 107 -8.90 12.29 13.14
N TRP A 108 -8.60 12.28 11.83
CA TRP A 108 -7.72 11.27 11.21
C TRP A 108 -6.39 11.11 11.95
N ILE A 109 -5.78 12.22 12.39
CA ILE A 109 -4.47 12.22 13.05
C ILE A 109 -4.49 11.41 14.36
N ASP A 110 -5.62 11.46 15.07
CA ASP A 110 -5.81 10.82 16.37
C ASP A 110 -6.03 9.31 16.18
N ILE A 111 -6.80 8.91 15.16
CA ILE A 111 -7.12 7.50 14.89
C ILE A 111 -6.12 6.76 13.99
N GLN A 112 -5.30 7.47 13.20
CA GLN A 112 -4.47 6.85 12.14
C GLN A 112 -3.52 5.78 12.70
N ARG A 113 -3.01 5.98 13.92
CA ARG A 113 -2.07 5.05 14.55
C ARG A 113 -2.77 3.71 14.81
N ASN A 114 -3.98 3.76 15.37
CA ASN A 114 -4.82 2.59 15.58
C ASN A 114 -5.16 1.89 14.26
N VAL A 115 -5.57 2.67 13.24
CA VAL A 115 -5.91 2.13 11.91
C VAL A 115 -4.71 1.42 11.28
N PHE A 116 -3.51 1.96 11.41
CA PHE A 116 -2.30 1.37 10.81
C PHE A 116 -1.78 0.16 11.60
N GLN A 117 -1.96 0.14 12.93
CA GLN A 117 -1.45 -0.93 13.78
C GLN A 117 -2.42 -2.12 13.90
N ASN A 118 -3.73 -1.86 13.88
CA ASN A 118 -4.74 -2.86 14.19
C ASN A 118 -5.61 -3.18 12.97
N THR A 119 -6.24 -2.18 12.36
CA THR A 119 -7.16 -2.41 11.23
C THR A 119 -6.43 -2.87 9.95
N MET A 120 -5.32 -2.21 9.59
CA MET A 120 -4.58 -2.52 8.35
C MET A 120 -4.05 -3.96 8.31
N PRO A 121 -3.40 -4.51 9.36
CA PRO A 121 -2.96 -5.91 9.35
C PRO A 121 -4.09 -6.91 9.18
N VAL A 122 -5.25 -6.65 9.80
CA VAL A 122 -6.43 -7.51 9.66
C VAL A 122 -6.93 -7.50 8.21
N ILE A 123 -7.01 -6.32 7.58
CA ILE A 123 -7.37 -6.21 6.16
C ILE A 123 -6.33 -6.93 5.28
N LYS A 124 -5.03 -6.75 5.54
CA LYS A 124 -3.97 -7.43 4.79
C LYS A 124 -4.11 -8.95 4.87
N LYS A 125 -4.39 -9.47 6.06
CA LYS A 125 -4.62 -10.91 6.28
C LYS A 125 -5.85 -11.40 5.52
N ALA A 126 -6.94 -10.63 5.52
CA ALA A 126 -8.17 -10.98 4.81
C ALA A 126 -8.02 -10.93 3.27
N LEU A 127 -7.27 -9.97 2.74
CA LEU A 127 -6.97 -9.88 1.30
C LEU A 127 -6.03 -11.00 0.82
N GLY A 128 -5.18 -11.52 1.71
CA GLY A 128 -4.19 -12.54 1.39
C GLY A 128 -3.35 -12.15 0.16
N ASN A 129 -3.27 -13.07 -0.81
CA ASN A 129 -2.54 -12.89 -2.06
C ASN A 129 -3.44 -12.55 -3.26
N GLN A 130 -4.73 -12.24 -3.02
CA GLN A 130 -5.70 -11.98 -4.10
C GLN A 130 -5.39 -10.69 -4.86
N PHE A 131 -4.79 -9.71 -4.17
CA PHE A 131 -4.45 -8.42 -4.74
C PHE A 131 -2.96 -8.13 -4.62
N GLN A 132 -2.37 -7.63 -5.68
CA GLN A 132 -1.06 -6.98 -5.64
C GLN A 132 -1.27 -5.50 -5.39
N TYR A 133 -0.83 -5.02 -4.24
CA TYR A 133 -0.94 -3.62 -3.85
C TYR A 133 0.20 -3.20 -2.94
N THR A 134 0.45 -1.90 -2.90
CA THR A 134 1.37 -1.28 -1.96
C THR A 134 0.63 -0.84 -0.69
N ASP A 135 1.34 -0.79 0.44
CA ASP A 135 0.82 -0.21 1.68
C ASP A 135 0.25 1.19 1.50
N THR A 136 0.84 1.97 0.58
CA THR A 136 0.38 3.32 0.23
C THR A 136 -1.00 3.31 -0.41
N GLU A 137 -1.31 2.34 -1.25
CA GLU A 137 -2.62 2.23 -1.90
C GLU A 137 -3.70 1.87 -0.88
N LEU A 138 -3.44 0.89 -0.02
CA LEU A 138 -4.35 0.55 1.07
C LEU A 138 -4.60 1.76 1.97
N LYS A 139 -3.53 2.47 2.40
CA LYS A 139 -3.64 3.72 3.17
C LYS A 139 -4.52 4.76 2.48
N LYS A 140 -4.35 4.96 1.17
CA LYS A 140 -5.18 5.90 0.38
C LYS A 140 -6.64 5.47 0.34
N VAL A 141 -6.95 4.19 0.27
CA VAL A 141 -8.34 3.70 0.30
C VAL A 141 -8.98 4.01 1.66
N LEU A 142 -8.29 3.69 2.76
CA LEU A 142 -8.78 3.94 4.12
C LEU A 142 -8.97 5.44 4.41
N GLN A 143 -8.02 6.27 4.00
CA GLN A 143 -8.12 7.71 4.15
C GLN A 143 -9.31 8.29 3.36
N ASN A 144 -9.50 7.86 2.11
CA ASN A 144 -10.64 8.33 1.32
C ASN A 144 -11.97 7.91 1.93
N LEU A 145 -12.07 6.66 2.42
CA LEU A 145 -13.26 6.18 3.10
C LEU A 145 -13.58 7.03 4.34
N TYR A 146 -12.57 7.30 5.16
CA TYR A 146 -12.73 8.19 6.32
C TYR A 146 -13.21 9.59 5.89
N ARG A 147 -12.60 10.19 4.87
CA ARG A 147 -13.01 11.53 4.38
C ARG A 147 -14.47 11.53 3.92
N HIS A 148 -14.89 10.54 3.15
CA HIS A 148 -16.27 10.45 2.69
C HIS A 148 -17.27 10.29 3.86
N ARG A 149 -16.95 9.45 4.85
CA ARG A 149 -17.79 9.29 6.06
C ARG A 149 -17.84 10.57 6.89
N ARG A 150 -16.69 11.23 7.05
CA ARG A 150 -16.57 12.52 7.76
C ARG A 150 -17.38 13.62 7.09
N ASP A 151 -17.31 13.71 5.76
CA ASP A 151 -18.06 14.69 4.96
C ASP A 151 -19.56 14.42 5.08
N ALA A 152 -19.98 13.16 4.97
CA ALA A 152 -21.38 12.76 5.15
C ALA A 152 -21.89 13.13 6.56
N TYR A 153 -21.09 12.88 7.59
CA TYR A 153 -21.41 13.25 8.98
C TYR A 153 -21.44 14.77 9.21
N ALA A 154 -20.55 15.52 8.56
CA ALA A 154 -20.57 16.98 8.62
C ALA A 154 -21.84 17.54 7.97
N ILE A 155 -22.27 16.96 6.84
CA ILE A 155 -23.52 17.32 6.15
C ILE A 155 -24.73 16.97 7.03
N SER A 156 -24.75 15.80 7.69
CA SER A 156 -25.86 15.42 8.57
C SER A 156 -25.96 16.31 9.81
N LYS A 157 -24.83 16.83 10.32
CA LYS A 157 -24.82 17.77 11.45
C LYS A 157 -25.24 19.19 11.08
N ASP A 158 -24.97 19.62 9.85
CA ASP A 158 -25.27 20.98 9.38
C ASP A 158 -25.72 20.96 7.92
N PRO A 159 -27.04 20.77 7.67
CA PRO A 159 -27.59 20.65 6.32
C PRO A 159 -27.35 21.91 5.46
N LEU A 160 -27.26 23.08 6.10
CA LEU A 160 -27.10 24.39 5.46
C LEU A 160 -25.70 24.60 4.86
N LYS A 161 -24.69 23.84 5.29
CA LYS A 161 -23.35 23.86 4.67
C LYS A 161 -23.27 23.07 3.35
N SER A 162 -24.22 22.19 3.06
CA SER A 162 -24.19 21.36 1.85
C SER A 162 -24.57 22.11 0.55
N THR A 163 -25.39 23.16 0.66
CA THR A 163 -25.93 23.89 -0.50
C THR A 163 -24.92 24.87 -1.12
N LYS A 164 -24.02 25.45 -0.31
CA LYS A 164 -22.98 26.38 -0.78
C LYS A 164 -22.00 25.72 -1.76
N ASN A 165 -21.58 24.49 -1.49
CA ASN A 165 -20.61 23.76 -2.32
C ASN A 165 -21.23 23.24 -3.63
N ARG A 166 -22.55 22.96 -3.64
CA ARG A 166 -23.28 22.50 -4.84
C ARG A 166 -23.44 23.60 -5.89
N HIS A 167 -23.64 24.84 -5.46
CA HIS A 167 -23.70 26.01 -6.37
C HIS A 167 -22.33 26.37 -6.95
N GLU A 168 -21.25 26.19 -6.19
CA GLU A 168 -19.88 26.46 -6.66
C GLU A 168 -19.42 25.45 -7.74
N HIS A 169 -19.78 24.17 -7.58
CA HIS A 169 -19.48 23.15 -8.59
C HIS A 169 -20.29 23.29 -9.88
N LYS A 170 -21.52 23.82 -9.82
CA LYS A 170 -22.31 24.14 -11.03
C LYS A 170 -21.72 25.34 -11.79
N LYS A 171 -21.29 26.41 -11.09
CA LYS A 171 -20.62 27.57 -11.71
C LYS A 171 -19.31 27.20 -12.43
N LYS A 172 -18.52 26.26 -11.88
CA LYS A 172 -17.25 25.80 -12.48
C LYS A 172 -17.44 24.87 -13.70
N ARG A 173 -18.61 24.23 -13.85
CA ARG A 173 -18.94 23.43 -15.05
C ARG A 173 -19.55 24.29 -16.16
N SER A 174 -20.35 25.30 -15.82
CA SER A 174 -20.91 26.22 -16.82
C SER A 174 -19.87 27.18 -17.41
N SER A 175 -18.79 27.50 -16.70
CA SER A 175 -17.68 28.31 -17.23
C SER A 175 -16.70 27.55 -18.12
N LYS A 176 -16.78 26.22 -18.20
CA LYS A 176 -15.95 25.40 -19.10
C LYS A 176 -16.62 25.04 -20.43
N THR A 177 -17.92 25.24 -20.58
CA THR A 177 -18.67 24.96 -21.81
C THR A 177 -19.06 26.21 -22.60
N SER A 178 -18.54 27.38 -22.23
CA SER A 178 -18.84 28.65 -22.89
C SER A 178 -17.59 29.49 -23.09
N ALA A 179 -16.57 28.90 -23.70
CA ALA A 179 -15.47 29.66 -24.30
C ALA A 179 -15.06 28.99 -25.62
N PRO A 180 -15.38 29.59 -26.79
CA PRO A 180 -14.82 29.13 -28.05
C PRO A 180 -13.29 29.32 -27.99
N GLY A 181 -12.57 28.30 -28.45
CA GLY A 181 -11.17 28.07 -28.13
C GLY A 181 -10.20 29.22 -28.42
N ARG A 182 -9.31 29.48 -27.48
CA ARG A 182 -7.98 30.04 -27.81
C ARG A 182 -7.11 28.91 -28.34
N PHE A 183 -7.23 28.67 -29.64
CA PHE A 183 -6.30 27.86 -30.41
C PHE A 183 -4.93 28.54 -30.37
N ASN A 184 -3.95 27.88 -29.75
CA ASN A 184 -2.60 28.42 -29.55
C ASN A 184 -1.85 28.40 -30.89
N ARG A 185 -1.97 29.47 -31.69
CA ARG A 185 -1.27 29.68 -32.99
C ARG A 185 0.24 29.93 -32.78
N ARG A 186 0.99 28.92 -32.34
CA ARG A 186 2.47 28.93 -32.33
C ARG A 186 3.11 27.62 -32.78
N LYS A 187 2.42 26.79 -33.54
CA LYS A 187 3.02 25.70 -34.31
C LYS A 187 2.31 25.62 -35.66
N TYR A 188 3.09 25.46 -36.73
CA TYR A 188 2.69 25.38 -38.16
C TYR A 188 2.51 26.72 -38.90
N PRO A 189 3.53 27.18 -39.65
CA PRO A 189 3.43 28.30 -40.56
C PRO A 189 3.25 27.77 -42.00
N GLU A 190 2.05 27.37 -42.41
CA GLU A 190 1.80 27.14 -43.83
C GLU A 190 0.30 27.07 -44.13
N TYR A 191 -0.06 27.44 -45.36
CA TYR A 191 -1.42 27.54 -45.92
C TYR A 191 -2.19 28.84 -45.61
N LYS A 192 -1.62 29.96 -46.07
CA LYS A 192 -2.44 31.09 -46.55
C LYS A 192 -2.91 30.79 -47.98
N ASN A 193 -4.13 31.24 -48.30
CA ASN A 193 -4.75 31.35 -49.62
C ASN A 193 -5.48 30.11 -50.16
N GLN A 194 -6.77 30.01 -49.82
CA GLN A 194 -7.83 29.51 -50.72
C GLN A 194 -9.20 29.74 -50.05
N LYS A 195 -9.72 30.98 -50.14
CA LYS A 195 -11.15 31.35 -50.04
C LYS A 195 -11.30 32.88 -50.12
N LYS A 196 -10.89 33.43 -51.27
CA LYS A 196 -11.29 34.74 -51.77
C LYS A 196 -11.47 34.65 -53.29
N LYS A 197 -12.43 33.85 -53.73
CA LYS A 197 -13.14 33.95 -55.01
C LYS A 197 -14.51 33.31 -54.78
N MET A 198 -15.57 33.91 -55.33
CA MET A 198 -17.01 33.70 -55.03
C MET A 198 -17.62 34.61 -53.96
N VAL A 199 -17.51 35.93 -54.12
CA VAL A 199 -18.66 36.86 -54.10
C VAL A 199 -18.26 38.08 -54.93
N GLN A 200 -18.69 38.08 -56.19
CA GLN A 200 -19.20 39.18 -57.01
C GLN A 200 -19.22 38.70 -58.46
#